data_AF-A0A1Q1FLT0-F1
#
_entry.id   AF-A0A1Q1FLT0-F1
#
_cell.length_a   1.000
_cell.length_b   1.000
_cell.length_c   1.000
_cell.angle_alpha   90.00
_cell.angle_beta   90.00
_cell.angle_gamma   90.00
#
_symmetry.space_group_name_H-M   'P 1'
#
loop_
_entity.id
_entity.type
_entity.pdbx_description
1 polymer ?
#
loop_
_entity_poly.entity_id
_entity_poly.type
_entity_poly.pdbx_seq_one_letter_code
_entity_poly.pdbx_strand_id
1 'polypeptide(L)'
;MEGKSSTEIADLCGTSPSTIRRWLDRHGIDDDRRYQDREWLYEQYVENRRDQQAIAHECDVSTTTICHWLARLDITDGESLATGECATCGDSFRYYPSVRDGQFCSNTCAGKPRRRQVEIECPGCGETFERRQSLDTEYCSMACWGEENNIDVGGGVSTHYRDGWYRQRRRALERDDYRCTTCGITNDEHEARFGFGLDVHHIVPLRLFVKWEQPVRDAHSLRNLTTVCRTHHPDAVGKTVDDDCI
;
A
#
# COMPACT_ATOMS: atom_id res chain seq x y z
N MET A 1 45.16 -22.70 2.44
CA MET A 1 44.29 -23.22 1.37
C MET A 1 43.41 -22.05 0.96
N GLU A 2 43.64 -21.47 -0.21
CA GLU A 2 42.83 -20.35 -0.70
C GLU A 2 41.43 -20.86 -1.03
N GLY A 3 40.44 -20.44 -0.25
CA GLY A 3 39.03 -20.64 -0.56
C GLY A 3 38.62 -19.72 -1.70
N LYS A 4 37.76 -20.21 -2.61
CA LYS A 4 37.20 -19.39 -3.68
C LYS A 4 36.06 -18.54 -3.13
N SER A 5 35.99 -17.28 -3.55
CA SER A 5 34.89 -16.40 -3.13
C SER A 5 33.56 -16.87 -3.70
N SER A 6 32.46 -16.50 -3.04
CA SER A 6 31.10 -16.81 -3.53
C SER A 6 30.84 -16.31 -4.96
N THR A 7 31.57 -15.29 -5.40
CA THR A 7 31.54 -14.75 -6.76
C THR A 7 32.29 -15.66 -7.73
N GLU A 8 33.51 -16.08 -7.39
CA GLU A 8 34.29 -16.99 -8.23
C GLU A 8 33.60 -18.36 -8.38
N ILE A 9 32.95 -18.85 -7.32
CA ILE A 9 32.17 -20.09 -7.35
C ILE A 9 30.94 -19.90 -8.26
N ALA A 10 30.31 -18.73 -8.22
CA ALA A 10 29.16 -18.42 -9.06
C ALA A 10 29.54 -18.39 -10.55
N ASP A 11 30.67 -17.79 -10.89
CA ASP A 11 31.20 -17.76 -12.26
C ASP A 11 31.56 -19.16 -12.76
N LEU A 12 32.19 -19.98 -11.92
CA LEU A 12 32.51 -21.38 -12.24
C LEU A 12 31.27 -22.26 -12.42
N CYS A 13 30.23 -22.02 -11.63
CA CYS A 13 28.99 -22.78 -11.66
C CYS A 13 27.93 -22.22 -12.63
N GLY A 14 28.21 -21.09 -13.30
CA GLY A 14 27.26 -20.41 -14.19
C GLY A 14 25.97 -19.98 -13.47
N THR A 15 26.08 -19.60 -12.19
CA THR A 15 24.96 -19.20 -11.35
C THR A 15 25.18 -17.82 -10.74
N SER A 16 24.24 -17.32 -9.95
CA SER A 16 24.39 -16.03 -9.27
C SER A 16 25.10 -16.18 -7.92
N PRO A 17 25.92 -15.21 -7.48
CA PRO A 17 26.56 -15.21 -6.16
C PRO A 17 25.55 -15.35 -5.01
N SER A 18 24.33 -14.82 -5.18
CA SER A 18 23.22 -14.96 -4.25
C SER A 18 22.73 -16.41 -4.11
N THR A 19 22.79 -17.19 -5.20
CA THR A 19 22.42 -18.62 -5.19
C THR A 19 23.46 -19.44 -4.43
N ILE A 20 24.74 -19.14 -4.65
CA ILE A 20 25.84 -19.75 -3.90
C ILE A 20 25.73 -19.42 -2.42
N ARG A 21 25.52 -18.16 -2.04
CA ARG A 21 25.32 -17.77 -0.62
C ARG A 21 24.17 -18.52 0.05
N ARG A 22 23.02 -18.62 -0.63
CA ARG A 22 21.88 -19.39 -0.11
C ARG A 22 22.22 -20.86 0.10
N TRP A 23 23.09 -21.42 -0.75
CA TRP A 23 23.57 -22.78 -0.64
C TRP A 23 24.58 -22.95 0.51
N LEU A 24 25.51 -22.01 0.67
CA LEU A 24 26.45 -22.00 1.78
C LEU A 24 25.71 -21.93 3.13
N ASP A 25 24.73 -21.02 3.25
CA ASP A 25 23.88 -20.90 4.44
C ASP A 25 23.08 -22.18 4.72
N ARG A 26 22.51 -22.80 3.68
CA ARG A 26 21.72 -24.04 3.81
C ARG A 26 22.55 -25.22 4.28
N HIS A 27 23.81 -25.27 3.88
CA HIS A 27 24.71 -26.38 4.22
C HIS A 27 25.60 -26.07 5.42
N GLY A 28 25.41 -24.93 6.09
CA GLY A 28 26.22 -24.51 7.23
C GLY A 28 27.70 -24.37 6.89
N ILE A 29 28.00 -24.05 5.63
CA ILE A 29 29.38 -23.79 5.19
C ILE A 29 29.63 -22.32 5.47
N ASP A 30 30.50 -22.07 6.46
CA ASP A 30 30.83 -20.72 6.91
C ASP A 30 31.56 -19.95 5.80
N ASP A 31 30.89 -18.94 5.26
CA ASP A 31 31.49 -17.95 4.37
C ASP A 31 32.30 -17.03 5.29
N ASP A 32 33.65 -17.06 5.16
CA ASP A 32 34.65 -16.55 6.12
C ASP A 32 34.55 -15.03 6.36
N ARG A 33 33.44 -14.58 6.93
CA ARG A 33 33.02 -13.18 7.11
C ARG A 33 33.49 -12.67 8.47
N ARG A 34 34.78 -12.83 8.76
CA ARG A 34 35.40 -12.45 10.04
C ARG A 34 35.18 -10.98 10.38
N TYR A 35 35.05 -10.12 9.38
CA TYR A 35 34.75 -8.69 9.54
C TYR A 35 33.34 -8.39 10.09
N GLN A 36 32.46 -9.38 10.25
CA GLN A 36 31.17 -9.22 10.93
C GLN A 36 31.27 -9.46 12.43
N ASP A 37 32.35 -10.12 12.87
CA ASP A 37 32.67 -10.30 14.27
C ASP A 37 33.27 -9.00 14.82
N ARG A 38 32.70 -8.53 15.93
CA ARG A 38 33.11 -7.28 16.58
C ARG A 38 34.52 -7.35 17.15
N GLU A 39 34.88 -8.46 17.79
CA GLU A 39 36.19 -8.60 18.42
C GLU A 39 37.27 -8.67 17.37
N TRP A 40 37.05 -9.47 16.31
CA TRP A 40 37.99 -9.56 15.20
C TRP A 40 38.16 -8.21 14.50
N LEU A 41 37.07 -7.52 14.17
CA LEU A 41 37.16 -6.25 13.45
C LEU A 41 37.79 -5.15 14.31
N TYR A 42 37.55 -5.16 15.63
CA TYR A 42 38.19 -4.26 16.58
C TYR A 42 39.69 -4.52 16.69
N GLU A 43 40.10 -5.79 16.84
CA GLU A 43 41.50 -6.19 16.88
C GLU A 43 42.22 -5.73 15.60
N GLN A 44 41.66 -6.00 14.42
CA GLN A 44 42.29 -5.63 13.15
C GLN A 44 42.37 -4.12 12.96
N TYR A 45 41.29 -3.38 13.23
CA TYR A 45 41.20 -1.95 12.94
C TYR A 45 41.84 -1.07 14.03
N VAL A 46 41.59 -1.37 15.31
CA VAL A 46 42.00 -0.54 16.45
C VAL A 46 43.34 -1.00 17.01
N GLU A 47 43.48 -2.29 17.32
CA GLU A 47 44.68 -2.81 18.00
C GLU A 47 45.85 -2.95 17.04
N ASN A 48 45.62 -3.58 15.89
CA ASN A 48 46.62 -3.75 14.82
C ASN A 48 46.75 -2.52 13.91
N ARG A 49 45.92 -1.49 14.11
CA ARG A 49 45.93 -0.21 13.38
C ARG A 49 45.94 -0.37 11.85
N ARG A 50 45.28 -1.41 11.35
CA ARG A 50 45.22 -1.67 9.92
C ARG A 50 44.23 -0.72 9.26
N ASP A 51 44.54 -0.27 8.06
CA ASP A 51 43.63 0.56 7.30
C ASP A 51 42.44 -0.27 6.76
N GLN A 52 41.30 0.40 6.53
CA GLN A 52 40.06 -0.27 6.09
C GLN A 52 40.23 -0.96 4.73
N GLN A 53 41.12 -0.47 3.86
CA GLN A 53 41.34 -1.01 2.53
C GLN A 53 42.16 -2.32 2.59
N ALA A 54 43.14 -2.41 3.48
CA ALA A 54 43.91 -3.62 3.74
C ALA A 54 43.04 -4.72 4.36
N ILE A 55 42.17 -4.36 5.30
CA ILE A 55 41.19 -5.31 5.87
C ILE A 55 40.20 -5.77 4.79
N ALA A 56 39.71 -4.85 3.96
CA ALA A 56 38.77 -5.15 2.89
C ALA A 56 39.39 -6.07 1.81
N HIS A 57 40.65 -5.81 1.42
CA HIS A 57 41.39 -6.65 0.48
C HIS A 57 41.64 -8.05 1.03
N GLU A 58 41.98 -8.18 2.32
CA GLU A 58 42.14 -9.50 2.94
C GLU A 58 40.83 -10.28 2.99
N CYS A 59 39.71 -9.59 3.23
CA CYS A 59 38.40 -10.20 3.32
C CYS A 59 37.69 -10.36 1.95
N ASP A 60 38.33 -9.98 0.85
CA ASP A 60 37.74 -9.92 -0.51
C ASP A 60 36.38 -9.18 -0.55
N VAL A 61 36.32 -8.02 0.12
CA VAL A 61 35.14 -7.15 0.12
C VAL A 61 35.50 -5.72 -0.26
N SER A 62 34.47 -4.90 -0.51
CA SER A 62 34.67 -3.47 -0.72
C SER A 62 35.05 -2.77 0.60
N THR A 63 35.86 -1.71 0.53
CA THR A 63 36.17 -0.85 1.68
C THR A 63 34.92 -0.28 2.35
N THR A 64 33.86 -0.04 1.56
CA THR A 64 32.55 0.40 2.07
C THR A 64 31.86 -0.66 2.93
N THR A 65 32.13 -1.95 2.71
CA THR A 65 31.62 -3.04 3.55
C THR A 65 32.27 -3.00 4.93
N ILE A 66 33.59 -2.82 5.00
CA ILE A 66 34.31 -2.68 6.28
C ILE A 66 33.85 -1.41 7.03
N CYS A 67 33.72 -0.29 6.33
CA CYS A 67 33.20 0.96 6.91
C CYS A 67 31.78 0.80 7.49
N HIS A 68 30.89 0.09 6.77
CA HIS A 68 29.55 -0.21 7.27
C HIS A 68 29.58 -1.03 8.56
N TRP A 69 30.45 -2.04 8.65
CA TRP A 69 30.54 -2.90 9.83
C TRP A 69 31.21 -2.20 11.02
N LEU A 70 32.22 -1.35 10.80
CA LEU A 70 32.80 -0.50 11.85
C LEU A 70 31.75 0.42 12.48
N ALA A 71 30.88 1.02 11.66
CA ALA A 71 29.78 1.86 12.12
C ALA A 71 28.65 1.05 12.79
N ARG A 72 28.32 -0.13 12.25
CA ARG A 72 27.26 -1.00 12.78
C ARG A 72 27.61 -1.62 14.13
N LEU A 73 28.89 -1.83 14.41
CA LEU A 73 29.40 -2.47 15.62
C LEU A 73 29.90 -1.46 16.67
N ASP A 74 29.63 -0.17 16.45
CA ASP A 74 30.05 0.95 17.31
C ASP A 74 31.56 0.95 17.61
N ILE A 75 32.39 0.60 16.61
CA ILE A 75 33.85 0.59 16.73
C ILE A 75 34.45 1.96 16.39
N THR A 76 33.77 2.74 15.53
CA THR A 76 34.15 4.12 15.23
C THR A 76 32.97 5.07 15.40
N ASP A 77 33.23 6.21 16.06
CA ASP A 77 32.34 7.36 16.00
C ASP A 77 32.46 7.95 14.60
N GLY A 78 31.50 7.62 13.74
CA GLY A 78 31.49 8.05 12.35
C GLY A 78 31.52 9.57 12.21
N GLU A 79 32.71 10.14 12.00
CA GLU A 79 32.94 11.56 11.69
C GLU A 79 32.21 12.05 10.42
N SER A 80 31.60 11.14 9.67
CA SER A 80 30.84 11.43 8.45
C SER A 80 29.31 11.51 8.65
N LEU A 81 28.82 11.34 9.88
CA LEU A 81 27.40 11.39 10.21
C LEU A 81 27.04 12.75 10.80
N ALA A 82 26.18 13.50 10.12
CA ALA A 82 25.51 14.66 10.69
C ALA A 82 24.27 14.24 11.48
N THR A 83 23.88 15.07 12.44
CA THR A 83 22.61 14.92 13.17
C THR A 83 21.61 15.94 12.63
N GLY A 84 20.39 15.50 12.33
CA GLY A 84 19.30 16.34 11.85
C GLY A 84 17.99 16.06 12.59
N GLU A 85 17.05 16.99 12.52
CA GLU A 85 15.71 16.85 13.08
C GLU A 85 14.73 16.53 11.96
N CYS A 86 13.88 15.52 12.16
CA CYS A 86 12.92 15.15 11.15
C CYS A 86 11.81 16.19 11.03
N ALA A 87 11.65 16.78 9.84
CA ALA A 87 10.61 17.76 9.54
C ALA A 87 9.16 17.21 9.58
N THR A 88 8.95 15.96 9.97
CA THR A 88 7.63 15.29 10.01
C THR A 88 7.26 14.77 11.39
N CYS A 89 8.19 14.15 12.11
CA CYS A 89 7.94 13.64 13.46
C CYS A 89 8.68 14.41 14.57
N GLY A 90 9.66 15.25 14.22
CA GLY A 90 10.47 16.00 15.19
C GLY A 90 11.62 15.21 15.81
N ASP A 91 11.72 13.90 15.55
CA ASP A 91 12.78 13.08 16.14
C ASP A 91 14.17 13.44 15.60
N SER A 92 15.16 13.46 16.49
CA SER A 92 16.58 13.61 16.13
C SER A 92 17.14 12.30 15.56
N PHE A 93 17.85 12.38 14.45
CA PHE A 93 18.42 11.20 13.79
C PHE A 93 19.78 11.52 13.15
N ARG A 94 20.60 10.48 12.96
CA ARG A 94 21.89 10.58 12.28
C ARG A 94 21.77 10.23 10.80
N TYR A 95 22.51 10.92 9.94
CA TYR A 95 22.52 10.71 8.49
C TYR A 95 23.86 11.10 7.88
N TYR A 96 24.19 10.55 6.71
CA TYR A 96 25.35 10.98 5.94
C TYR A 96 24.98 12.16 5.04
N PRO A 97 25.55 13.37 5.23
CA PRO A 97 25.24 14.54 4.39
C PRO A 97 25.56 14.33 2.91
N SER A 98 26.53 13.47 2.61
CA SER A 98 26.90 13.09 1.24
C SER A 98 25.83 12.25 0.54
N VAL A 99 24.96 11.57 1.29
CA VAL A 99 23.93 10.65 0.76
C VAL A 99 22.57 11.32 0.71
N ARG A 100 22.26 12.20 1.66
CA ARG A 100 20.96 12.89 1.75
C ARG A 100 21.02 14.14 2.62
N ASP A 101 20.07 15.04 2.40
CA ASP A 101 20.02 16.38 3.01
C ASP A 101 19.55 16.42 4.48
N GLY A 102 19.20 15.27 5.06
CA GLY A 102 18.86 15.18 6.49
C GLY A 102 17.50 15.71 6.92
N GLN A 103 16.56 15.88 5.99
CA GLN A 103 15.22 16.41 6.30
C GLN A 103 14.28 15.42 6.99
N PHE A 104 14.46 14.11 6.78
CA PHE A 104 13.54 13.08 7.29
C PHE A 104 14.28 11.86 7.84
N CYS A 105 13.81 11.34 8.98
CA CYS A 105 14.41 10.17 9.62
C CYS A 105 14.26 8.89 8.79
N SER A 106 13.16 8.76 8.03
CA SER A 106 12.80 7.56 7.26
C SER A 106 12.02 7.89 5.98
N ASN A 107 11.98 6.93 5.05
CA ASN A 107 11.15 7.02 3.84
C ASN A 107 9.66 7.20 4.15
N THR A 108 9.18 6.63 5.25
CA THR A 108 7.81 6.82 5.74
C THR A 108 7.55 8.30 6.07
N CYS A 109 8.48 8.96 6.77
CA CYS A 109 8.37 10.38 7.08
C CYS A 109 8.54 11.26 5.84
N ALA A 110 9.49 10.93 4.96
CA ALA A 110 9.67 11.63 3.68
C ALA A 110 8.44 11.52 2.74
N GLY A 111 7.64 10.47 2.88
CA GLY A 111 6.42 10.24 2.12
C GLY A 111 5.18 11.00 2.63
N LYS A 112 5.16 11.46 3.89
CA LYS A 112 4.03 12.22 4.45
C LYS A 112 3.86 13.62 3.82
N PRO A 113 4.90 14.45 3.61
CA PRO A 113 4.74 15.78 3.01
C PRO A 113 4.40 15.74 1.51
N ARG A 114 4.44 14.58 0.85
CA ARG A 114 3.93 14.39 -0.53
C ARG A 114 2.39 14.41 -0.63
N ARG A 115 1.69 14.63 0.48
CA ARG A 115 0.23 14.76 0.53
C ARG A 115 -0.21 16.23 0.53
N ARG A 116 0.12 16.99 -0.52
CA ARG A 116 -0.71 18.17 -0.86
C ARG A 116 -2.00 17.65 -1.47
N GLN A 117 -2.85 17.10 -0.61
CA GLN A 117 -4.20 16.70 -0.95
C GLN A 117 -5.07 17.95 -0.89
N VAL A 118 -5.90 18.12 -1.90
CA VAL A 118 -6.95 19.12 -1.95
C VAL A 118 -8.28 18.37 -1.92
N GLU A 119 -9.21 18.86 -1.11
CA GLU A 119 -10.60 18.39 -1.11
C GLU A 119 -11.35 19.10 -2.23
N ILE A 120 -11.99 18.32 -3.10
CA ILE A 120 -12.75 18.83 -4.23
C ILE A 120 -14.08 18.09 -4.28
N GLU A 121 -15.15 18.80 -4.63
CA GLU A 121 -16.46 18.24 -4.88
C GLU A 121 -16.52 17.67 -6.30
N CYS A 122 -16.89 16.40 -6.44
CA CYS A 122 -17.02 15.75 -7.73
C CYS A 122 -18.29 16.24 -8.46
N PRO A 123 -18.22 16.78 -9.69
CA PRO A 123 -19.40 17.22 -10.44
C PRO A 123 -20.40 16.09 -10.74
N GLY A 124 -19.91 14.87 -11.01
CA GLY A 124 -20.75 13.72 -11.38
C GLY A 124 -21.57 13.13 -10.23
N CYS A 125 -21.05 13.14 -9.00
CA CYS A 125 -21.77 12.58 -7.84
C CYS A 125 -22.07 13.59 -6.74
N GLY A 126 -21.31 14.67 -6.58
CA GLY A 126 -21.43 15.67 -5.52
C GLY A 126 -20.78 15.28 -4.19
N GLU A 127 -19.93 14.24 -4.17
CA GLU A 127 -19.14 13.92 -2.98
C GLU A 127 -17.83 14.71 -2.98
N THR A 128 -17.43 15.19 -1.81
CA THR A 128 -16.09 15.73 -1.57
C THR A 128 -15.10 14.58 -1.46
N PHE A 129 -14.03 14.63 -2.24
CA PHE A 129 -12.98 13.62 -2.22
C PHE A 129 -11.59 14.26 -2.19
N GLU A 130 -10.62 13.54 -1.62
CA GLU A 130 -9.24 14.00 -1.53
C GLU A 130 -8.42 13.60 -2.76
N ARG A 131 -7.73 14.57 -3.35
CA ARG A 131 -6.91 14.37 -4.56
C ARG A 131 -5.58 15.10 -4.44
N ARG A 132 -4.53 14.60 -5.11
CA ARG A 132 -3.26 15.36 -5.23
C ARG A 132 -3.48 16.66 -6.00
N GLN A 133 -2.97 17.77 -5.47
CA GLN A 133 -3.08 19.10 -6.09
C GLN A 133 -2.60 19.16 -7.55
N SER A 134 -1.67 18.29 -7.95
CA SER A 134 -1.13 18.25 -9.31
C SER A 134 -2.00 17.50 -10.33
N LEU A 135 -3.05 16.80 -9.89
CA LEU A 135 -3.96 16.08 -10.78
C LEU A 135 -5.13 16.99 -11.18
N ASP A 136 -5.50 16.96 -12.46
CA ASP A 136 -6.55 17.82 -13.05
C ASP A 136 -7.94 17.13 -13.14
N THR A 137 -8.09 15.87 -12.71
CA THR A 137 -9.37 15.13 -12.75
C THR A 137 -10.45 15.60 -11.75
N GLU A 138 -11.43 16.39 -12.17
CA GLU A 138 -12.47 16.93 -11.26
C GLU A 138 -13.41 15.85 -10.69
N TYR A 139 -13.30 14.61 -11.16
CA TYR A 139 -14.18 13.51 -10.80
C TYR A 139 -13.55 12.54 -9.81
N CYS A 140 -14.37 12.01 -8.89
CA CYS A 140 -13.91 11.05 -7.87
C CYS A 140 -13.59 9.66 -8.45
N SER A 141 -14.16 9.32 -9.62
CA SER A 141 -13.94 8.03 -10.27
C SER A 141 -14.11 8.14 -11.80
N MET A 142 -13.52 7.19 -12.53
CA MET A 142 -13.72 7.04 -13.97
C MET A 142 -15.21 6.88 -14.32
N ALA A 143 -16.00 6.27 -13.45
CA ALA A 143 -17.44 6.11 -13.63
C ALA A 143 -18.15 7.48 -13.63
N CYS A 144 -17.89 8.34 -12.64
CA CYS A 144 -18.47 9.69 -12.62
C CYS A 144 -18.03 10.56 -13.81
N TRP A 145 -16.76 10.43 -14.23
CA TRP A 145 -16.27 11.11 -15.43
C TRP A 145 -16.96 10.60 -16.71
N GLY A 146 -17.12 9.28 -16.83
CA GLY A 146 -17.76 8.62 -17.96
C GLY A 146 -19.26 8.94 -18.08
N GLU A 147 -19.97 9.05 -16.95
CA GLU A 147 -21.38 9.42 -16.91
C GLU A 147 -21.63 10.84 -17.43
N GLU A 148 -20.89 11.84 -16.96
CA GLU A 148 -21.10 13.23 -17.41
C GLU A 148 -20.64 13.43 -18.86
N ASN A 149 -19.56 12.77 -19.28
CA ASN A 149 -19.00 12.92 -20.63
C ASN A 149 -19.62 11.95 -21.65
N ASN A 150 -20.57 11.09 -21.23
CA ASN A 150 -21.20 10.06 -22.05
C ASN A 150 -20.17 9.11 -22.73
N ILE A 151 -19.11 8.76 -22.01
CA ILE A 151 -17.99 7.91 -22.46
C ILE A 151 -18.04 6.56 -21.74
N ASP A 152 -17.96 5.47 -22.50
CA ASP A 152 -17.93 4.10 -21.99
C ASP A 152 -16.52 3.72 -21.49
N VAL A 153 -16.30 3.87 -20.18
CA VAL A 153 -15.10 3.40 -19.48
C VAL A 153 -15.27 1.92 -19.11
N GLY A 154 -15.15 1.06 -20.13
CA GLY A 154 -15.51 -0.36 -20.10
C GLY A 154 -14.91 -1.19 -18.95
N GLY A 155 -15.79 -1.89 -18.25
CA GLY A 155 -15.50 -2.89 -17.23
C GLY A 155 -16.62 -3.91 -17.06
N GLY A 156 -17.30 -4.28 -18.15
CA GLY A 156 -18.00 -5.56 -18.28
C GLY A 156 -19.13 -5.89 -17.30
N VAL A 157 -20.12 -5.01 -17.04
CA VAL A 157 -21.52 -5.42 -16.76
C VAL A 157 -22.51 -4.35 -17.28
N SER A 158 -23.18 -4.68 -18.39
CA SER A 158 -24.42 -4.11 -18.92
C SER A 158 -24.52 -2.60 -19.20
N THR A 159 -24.74 -2.32 -20.48
CA THR A 159 -25.09 -1.05 -21.15
C THR A 159 -26.31 -0.31 -20.59
N HIS A 160 -26.93 -0.80 -19.52
CA HIS A 160 -28.17 -0.28 -18.93
C HIS A 160 -27.97 0.55 -17.65
N TYR A 161 -26.75 0.66 -17.12
CA TYR A 161 -26.43 1.44 -15.92
C TYR A 161 -26.20 2.95 -16.16
N ARG A 162 -26.71 3.48 -17.27
CA ARG A 162 -26.23 4.76 -17.83
C ARG A 162 -26.75 6.03 -17.17
N ASP A 163 -27.87 6.00 -16.44
CA ASP A 163 -28.50 7.24 -15.99
C ASP A 163 -28.72 7.29 -14.47
N GLY A 164 -27.86 8.02 -13.78
CA GLY A 164 -28.10 8.49 -12.42
C GLY A 164 -28.12 7.41 -11.35
N TRP A 165 -27.59 6.22 -11.63
CA TRP A 165 -27.52 5.14 -10.65
C TRP A 165 -26.77 5.56 -9.40
N TYR A 166 -25.59 6.18 -9.51
CA TYR A 166 -24.84 6.64 -8.34
C TYR A 166 -25.62 7.69 -7.53
N ARG A 167 -26.29 8.63 -8.22
CA ARG A 167 -27.16 9.63 -7.59
C ARG A 167 -28.34 8.99 -6.85
N GLN A 168 -29.00 8.02 -7.47
CA GLN A 168 -30.15 7.32 -6.90
C GLN A 168 -29.74 6.34 -5.79
N ARG A 169 -28.57 5.71 -5.91
CA ARG A 169 -27.93 4.90 -4.88
C ARG A 169 -27.66 5.74 -3.64
N ARG A 170 -27.05 6.92 -3.79
CA ARG A 170 -26.82 7.82 -2.66
C ARG A 170 -28.11 8.25 -1.98
N ARG A 171 -29.08 8.71 -2.76
CA ARG A 171 -30.40 9.09 -2.24
C ARG A 171 -31.10 7.95 -1.49
N ALA A 172 -30.88 6.70 -1.89
CA ALA A 172 -31.39 5.54 -1.16
C ALA A 172 -30.67 5.35 0.18
N LEU A 173 -29.33 5.46 0.20
CA LEU A 173 -28.52 5.42 1.42
C LEU A 173 -28.90 6.55 2.40
N GLU A 174 -29.01 7.79 1.91
CA GLU A 174 -29.40 8.96 2.70
C GLU A 174 -30.83 8.82 3.25
N ARG A 175 -31.78 8.34 2.42
CA ARG A 175 -33.16 8.06 2.85
C ARG A 175 -33.18 7.05 3.99
N ASP A 176 -32.33 6.04 3.93
CA ASP A 176 -32.29 4.93 4.88
C ASP A 176 -31.34 5.22 6.06
N ASP A 177 -30.91 6.48 6.26
CA ASP A 177 -29.98 6.89 7.33
C ASP A 177 -28.67 6.08 7.34
N TYR A 178 -28.21 5.66 6.16
CA TYR A 178 -27.06 4.76 5.99
C TYR A 178 -27.18 3.48 6.82
N ARG A 179 -28.39 2.95 6.96
CA ARG A 179 -28.68 1.71 7.69
C ARG A 179 -29.26 0.66 6.78
N CYS A 180 -28.95 -0.60 7.07
CA CYS A 180 -29.68 -1.70 6.46
C CYS A 180 -31.15 -1.62 6.88
N THR A 181 -32.05 -1.58 5.91
CA THR A 181 -33.50 -1.51 6.15
C THR A 181 -34.06 -2.77 6.82
N THR A 182 -33.30 -3.86 6.87
CA THR A 182 -33.70 -5.13 7.47
C THR A 182 -33.19 -5.28 8.91
N CYS A 183 -31.89 -5.08 9.17
CA CYS A 183 -31.30 -5.30 10.50
C CYS A 183 -30.79 -4.04 11.20
N GLY A 184 -30.88 -2.87 10.56
CA GLY A 184 -30.52 -1.59 11.15
C GLY A 184 -29.01 -1.32 11.32
N ILE A 185 -28.13 -2.26 10.98
CA ILE A 185 -26.67 -2.06 11.04
C ILE A 185 -26.29 -0.84 10.20
N THR A 186 -25.46 0.05 10.75
CA THR A 186 -25.00 1.23 10.02
C THR A 186 -23.96 0.84 8.97
N ASN A 187 -23.77 1.72 7.99
CA ASN A 187 -22.72 1.56 6.99
C ASN A 187 -21.34 1.45 7.62
N ASP A 188 -21.03 2.33 8.58
CA ASP A 188 -19.73 2.34 9.26
C ASP A 188 -19.51 1.07 10.10
N GLU A 189 -20.55 0.59 10.79
CA GLU A 189 -20.48 -0.67 11.55
C GLU A 189 -20.30 -1.88 10.64
N HIS A 190 -20.98 -1.91 9.49
CA HIS A 190 -20.85 -2.99 8.52
C HIS A 190 -19.46 -2.97 7.86
N GLU A 191 -18.95 -1.79 7.51
CA GLU A 191 -17.61 -1.62 6.93
C GLU A 191 -16.52 -2.02 7.93
N ALA A 192 -16.64 -1.64 9.19
CA ALA A 192 -15.70 -2.04 10.24
C ALA A 192 -15.70 -3.56 10.49
N ARG A 193 -16.87 -4.21 10.43
CA ARG A 193 -17.00 -5.66 10.71
C ARG A 193 -16.63 -6.54 9.51
N PHE A 194 -16.98 -6.12 8.30
CA PHE A 194 -16.94 -6.98 7.12
C PHE A 194 -16.02 -6.45 6.02
N GLY A 195 -15.48 -5.24 6.15
CA GLY A 195 -14.57 -4.62 5.18
C GLY A 195 -15.27 -4.04 3.94
N PHE A 196 -16.60 -3.96 3.94
CA PHE A 196 -17.40 -3.43 2.84
C PHE A 196 -18.56 -2.60 3.40
N GLY A 197 -18.96 -1.53 2.69
CA GLY A 197 -20.17 -0.77 3.03
C GLY A 197 -21.48 -1.50 2.70
N LEU A 198 -22.61 -0.83 2.91
CA LEU A 198 -23.94 -1.31 2.53
C LEU A 198 -24.12 -1.28 1.00
N ASP A 199 -24.92 -2.22 0.52
CA ASP A 199 -25.34 -2.31 -0.88
C ASP A 199 -26.72 -1.67 -1.05
N VAL A 200 -27.01 -1.21 -2.28
CA VAL A 200 -28.36 -0.77 -2.67
C VAL A 200 -28.88 -1.76 -3.70
N HIS A 201 -30.00 -2.39 -3.36
CA HIS A 201 -30.63 -3.43 -4.16
C HIS A 201 -31.90 -2.91 -4.84
N HIS A 202 -32.18 -3.40 -6.05
CA HIS A 202 -33.44 -3.15 -6.74
C HIS A 202 -34.53 -4.11 -6.26
N ILE A 203 -35.63 -3.58 -5.72
CA ILE A 203 -36.79 -4.39 -5.30
C ILE A 203 -37.40 -5.13 -6.51
N VAL A 204 -37.61 -4.41 -7.61
CA VAL A 204 -37.98 -4.98 -8.91
C VAL A 204 -36.73 -4.97 -9.80
N PRO A 205 -36.18 -6.14 -10.18
CA PRO A 205 -34.94 -6.24 -10.94
C PRO A 205 -34.98 -5.52 -12.30
N LEU A 206 -33.87 -4.86 -12.66
CA LEU A 206 -33.71 -4.09 -13.89
C LEU A 206 -34.07 -4.90 -15.17
N ARG A 207 -33.75 -6.21 -15.18
CA ARG A 207 -34.10 -7.12 -16.29
C ARG A 207 -35.60 -7.15 -16.62
N LEU A 208 -36.47 -6.88 -15.65
CA LEU A 208 -37.93 -6.87 -15.85
C LEU A 208 -38.38 -5.59 -16.57
N PHE A 209 -37.75 -4.45 -16.29
CA PHE A 209 -38.04 -3.19 -17.00
C PHE A 209 -37.70 -3.29 -18.49
N VAL A 210 -36.58 -3.94 -18.82
CA VAL A 210 -36.21 -4.25 -20.22
C VAL A 210 -37.26 -5.16 -20.85
N LYS A 211 -37.70 -6.23 -20.15
CA LYS A 211 -38.72 -7.16 -20.65
C LYS A 211 -40.09 -6.50 -20.86
N TRP A 212 -40.44 -5.51 -20.03
CA TRP A 212 -41.72 -4.78 -20.10
C TRP A 212 -41.68 -3.57 -21.02
N GLU A 213 -40.59 -3.37 -21.77
CA GLU A 213 -40.39 -2.21 -22.64
C GLU A 213 -40.56 -0.88 -21.88
N GLN A 214 -40.22 -0.87 -20.59
CA GLN A 214 -40.29 0.31 -19.73
C GLN A 214 -38.94 1.04 -19.69
N PRO A 215 -38.94 2.36 -19.44
CA PRO A 215 -37.70 3.13 -19.30
C PRO A 215 -36.81 2.57 -18.19
N VAL A 216 -35.54 2.30 -18.50
CA VAL A 216 -34.56 1.76 -17.52
C VAL A 216 -34.35 2.72 -16.34
N ARG A 217 -34.46 4.03 -16.57
CA ARG A 217 -34.44 5.05 -15.51
C ARG A 217 -35.46 4.80 -14.39
N ASP A 218 -36.60 4.18 -14.70
CA ASP A 218 -37.66 3.92 -13.73
C ASP A 218 -37.28 2.79 -12.77
N ALA A 219 -36.41 1.88 -13.21
CA ALA A 219 -35.81 0.86 -12.35
C ALA A 219 -34.98 1.52 -11.23
N HIS A 220 -34.31 2.64 -11.50
CA HIS A 220 -33.50 3.37 -10.52
C HIS A 220 -34.31 4.34 -9.64
N SER A 221 -35.64 4.34 -9.73
CA SER A 221 -36.49 5.17 -8.85
C SER A 221 -36.29 4.79 -7.39
N LEU A 222 -36.26 5.77 -6.46
CA LEU A 222 -35.99 5.51 -5.04
C LEU A 222 -36.96 4.50 -4.42
N ARG A 223 -38.23 4.51 -4.84
CA ARG A 223 -39.24 3.53 -4.41
C ARG A 223 -38.89 2.09 -4.78
N ASN A 224 -38.05 1.89 -5.79
CA ASN A 224 -37.60 0.60 -6.26
C ASN A 224 -36.21 0.23 -5.70
N LEU A 225 -35.63 1.06 -4.83
CA LEU A 225 -34.32 0.85 -4.22
C LEU A 225 -34.44 0.61 -2.72
N THR A 226 -33.65 -0.32 -2.21
CA THR A 226 -33.54 -0.60 -0.78
C THR A 226 -32.08 -0.74 -0.35
N THR A 227 -31.71 -0.12 0.77
CA THR A 227 -30.39 -0.28 1.37
C THR A 227 -30.33 -1.54 2.20
N VAL A 228 -29.39 -2.43 1.90
CA VAL A 228 -29.21 -3.72 2.58
C VAL A 228 -27.72 -4.01 2.83
N CYS A 229 -27.41 -4.67 3.94
CA CYS A 229 -26.05 -5.15 4.18
C CYS A 229 -25.75 -6.37 3.31
N ARG A 230 -24.48 -6.78 3.24
CA ARG A 230 -24.09 -7.91 2.39
C ARG A 230 -24.83 -9.18 2.78
N THR A 231 -25.08 -9.43 4.07
CA THR A 231 -25.85 -10.60 4.52
C THR A 231 -27.33 -10.60 4.11
N HIS A 232 -27.95 -9.43 3.99
CA HIS A 232 -29.35 -9.28 3.54
C HIS A 232 -29.48 -8.96 2.05
N HIS A 233 -28.36 -8.80 1.34
CA HIS A 233 -28.37 -8.69 -0.11
C HIS A 233 -28.65 -10.07 -0.71
N PRO A 234 -29.72 -10.24 -1.52
CA PRO A 234 -30.19 -11.57 -1.95
C PRO A 234 -29.21 -12.36 -2.84
N ASP A 235 -28.19 -11.69 -3.40
CA ASP A 235 -27.11 -12.34 -4.17
C ASP A 235 -25.84 -12.68 -3.35
N ALA A 236 -25.87 -12.53 -2.02
CA ALA A 236 -24.68 -12.75 -1.20
C ALA A 236 -24.49 -14.20 -0.76
N VAL A 237 -23.22 -14.64 -0.78
CA VAL A 237 -22.79 -15.96 -0.30
C VAL A 237 -22.39 -15.81 1.18
N GLY A 238 -23.28 -16.18 2.11
CA GLY A 238 -22.97 -16.11 3.54
C GLY A 238 -24.17 -16.43 4.43
N LYS A 239 -23.95 -17.23 5.48
CA LYS A 239 -24.97 -17.74 6.40
C LYS A 239 -25.74 -16.61 7.12
N THR A 240 -27.02 -16.89 7.30
CA THR A 240 -28.06 -16.17 8.04
C THR A 240 -27.57 -15.50 9.32
N VAL A 241 -27.93 -14.23 9.54
CA VAL A 241 -27.99 -13.65 10.89
C VAL A 241 -29.28 -14.15 11.55
N ASP A 242 -29.20 -14.53 12.83
CA ASP A 242 -30.26 -15.23 13.58
C ASP A 242 -31.56 -14.42 13.73
N ASP A 243 -32.66 -15.17 13.83
CA ASP A 243 -34.10 -14.81 13.76
C ASP A 243 -34.67 -13.90 14.90
N ASP A 244 -33.87 -13.07 15.59
CA ASP A 244 -34.37 -12.22 16.69
C ASP A 244 -34.26 -10.71 16.40
N CYS A 245 -34.86 -10.26 15.29
CA CYS A 245 -35.16 -8.84 15.05
C CYS A 245 -36.64 -8.70 14.68
N ILE A 246 -37.49 -8.51 15.69
CA ILE A 246 -38.89 -8.06 15.58
C ILE A 246 -38.92 -6.54 15.48
#